data_AF-A0A432VBZ7-F1
#
_entry.id   AF-A0A432VBZ7-F1
#
_cell.length_a   1.000
_cell.length_b   1.000
_cell.length_c   1.000
_cell.angle_alpha   90.00
_cell.angle_beta   90.00
_cell.angle_gamma   90.00
#
_symmetry.space_group_name_H-M   'P 1'
#
loop_
_entity.id
_entity.type
_entity.pdbx_description
1 polymer ?
#
loop_
_entity_poly.entity_id
_entity_poly.type
_entity_poly.pdbx_seq_one_letter_code
_entity_poly.pdbx_strand_id
1 'polypeptide(L)' 'MSAGLIGVLAGLAIAAADFMLLRLLASRVDLPETKRVLNITGLSQFVLLPIIGYIVAPYVVGD' A
#
# COMPACT_ATOMS: atom_id res chain seq x y z
N MET A 1 8.28 17.24 -11.48
CA MET A 1 8.46 15.83 -11.03
C MET A 1 7.81 14.95 -12.08
N SER A 2 8.41 13.84 -12.49
CA SER A 2 7.76 12.92 -13.44
C SER A 2 6.47 12.34 -12.86
N ALA A 3 5.49 12.04 -13.70
CA ALA A 3 4.23 11.44 -13.27
C ALA A 3 4.49 10.13 -12.51
N GLY A 4 5.48 9.34 -12.94
CA GLY A 4 5.90 8.13 -12.23
C GLY A 4 6.37 8.39 -10.79
N LEU A 5 7.14 9.45 -10.53
CA LEU A 5 7.58 9.78 -9.17
C LEU A 5 6.41 10.20 -8.27
N ILE A 6 5.45 10.95 -8.82
CA ILE A 6 4.21 11.30 -8.10
C ILE A 6 3.42 10.03 -7.78
N GLY A 7 3.32 9.10 -8.73
CA GLY A 7 2.70 7.80 -8.55
C GLY A 7 3.33 6.97 -7.43
N VAL A 8 4.66 6.92 -7.34
CA VAL A 8 5.38 6.25 -6.24
C VAL A 8 4.99 6.84 -4.89
N LEU A 9 5.00 8.17 -4.76
CA LEU A 9 4.68 8.84 -3.51
C LEU A 9 3.22 8.64 -3.10
N ALA A 10 2.30 8.72 -4.07
CA ALA A 10 0.90 8.41 -3.85
C ALA A 10 0.70 6.95 -3.41
N GLY A 11 1.37 6.00 -4.09
CA GLY A 11 1.34 4.58 -3.74
C GLY A 11 1.88 4.31 -2.33
N LEU A 12 2.95 5.01 -1.92
CA LEU A 12 3.49 4.92 -0.56
C LEU A 12 2.51 5.47 0.49
N ALA A 13 1.86 6.60 0.20
CA ALA A 13 0.87 7.19 1.10
C ALA A 13 -0.35 6.26 1.28
N ILE A 14 -0.83 5.65 0.20
CA ILE A 14 -1.93 4.68 0.25
C ILE A 14 -1.50 3.42 1.00
N ALA A 15 -0.29 2.90 0.75
CA ALA A 15 0.23 1.74 1.48
C ALA A 15 0.32 1.99 2.99
N ALA A 16 0.76 3.19 3.40
CA ALA A 16 0.80 3.56 4.80
C ALA A 16 -0.60 3.59 5.43
N ALA A 17 -1.58 4.16 4.72
CA ALA A 17 -2.96 4.20 5.18
C ALA A 17 -3.55 2.78 5.33
N ASP A 18 -3.43 1.93 4.31
CA ASP A 18 -3.92 0.55 4.37
C ASP A 18 -3.22 -0.26 5.46
N PHE A 19 -1.90 -0.12 5.63
CA PHE A 19 -1.19 -0.80 6.71
C PHE A 19 -1.75 -0.42 8.09
N MET A 20 -2.05 0.87 8.31
CA MET A 20 -2.68 1.29 9.57
C MET A 20 -4.07 0.68 9.73
N LEU A 21 -4.89 0.65 8.68
CA LEU A 21 -6.23 0.05 8.71
C LEU A 21 -6.17 -1.46 8.98
N LEU A 22 -5.29 -2.19 8.31
CA LEU A 22 -5.10 -3.63 8.51
C LEU A 22 -4.54 -3.93 9.90
N ARG A 23 -3.68 -3.08 10.44
CA ARG A 23 -3.17 -3.20 11.81
C ARG A 23 -4.26 -2.93 12.85
N LEU A 24 -5.15 -1.97 12.60
CA LEU A 24 -6.33 -1.75 13.42
C LEU A 24 -7.28 -2.96 13.37
N LEU A 25 -7.50 -3.54 12.19
CA LEU A 25 -8.29 -4.76 12.05
C LEU A 25 -7.65 -5.95 12.79
N ALA A 26 -6.33 -6.13 12.68
CA ALA A 26 -5.60 -7.18 13.39
C ALA A 26 -5.72 -7.07 14.92
N SER A 27 -5.90 -5.85 15.46
CA SER A 27 -6.15 -5.66 16.89
C SER A 27 -7.51 -6.19 17.36
N ARG A 28 -8.45 -6.42 16.43
CA ARG A 28 -9.81 -6.89 16.69
C ARG A 28 -10.00 -8.38 16.41
N VAL A 29 -8.99 -9.07 15.91
CA VAL A 29 -9.04 -10.51 15.62
C VAL A 29 -8.40 -11.27 16.78
N ASP A 30 -8.92 -12.44 17.13
CA ASP A 30 -8.31 -13.27 18.19
C ASP A 30 -7.30 -14.27 17.62
N LEU A 31 -7.57 -14.79 16.43
CA LEU A 31 -6.76 -15.81 15.78
C LEU A 31 -5.35 -15.30 15.41
N PRO A 32 -4.26 -15.92 15.90
CA PRO A 32 -2.89 -15.47 15.65
C PRO A 32 -2.47 -15.61 14.17
N GLU A 33 -2.94 -16.64 13.46
CA GLU A 33 -2.65 -16.84 12.04
C GLU A 33 -3.23 -15.70 11.19
N THR A 34 -4.46 -15.27 11.47
CA THR A 34 -5.08 -14.15 10.75
C THR A 34 -4.34 -12.84 11.01
N LYS A 35 -3.91 -12.57 12.26
CA LYS A 35 -3.06 -11.39 12.56
C LYS A 35 -1.78 -11.41 11.74
N ARG A 36 -1.16 -12.58 11.61
CA ARG A 36 0.08 -12.74 10.83
C ARG A 36 -0.16 -12.44 9.36
N VAL A 37 -1.23 -12.98 8.76
CA VAL A 37 -1.60 -12.71 7.37
C VAL A 37 -1.88 -11.22 7.16
N LEU A 38 -2.68 -10.59 8.02
CA LEU A 38 -3.01 -9.16 7.92
C LEU A 38 -1.75 -8.28 7.95
N ASN A 39 -0.80 -8.58 8.83
CA ASN A 39 0.46 -7.84 8.91
C ASN A 39 1.36 -8.06 7.69
N ILE A 40 1.46 -9.30 7.18
CA ILE A 40 2.24 -9.61 5.97
C ILE A 40 1.63 -8.90 4.76
N THR A 41 0.31 -8.96 4.60
CA THR A 41 -0.40 -8.26 3.52
C THR A 41 -0.20 -6.75 3.61
N GLY A 42 -0.32 -6.15 4.79
CA GLY A 42 -0.06 -4.71 4.94
C GLY A 42 1.38 -4.33 4.63
N LEU A 43 2.37 -5.17 5.00
CA LEU A 43 3.77 -4.93 4.66
C LEU A 43 4.05 -5.06 3.16
N SER A 44 3.42 -6.01 2.47
CA SER A 44 3.63 -6.22 1.03
C SER A 44 3.11 -5.03 0.20
N GLN A 45 2.09 -4.32 0.68
CA GLN A 45 1.55 -3.14 0.03
C GLN A 45 2.55 -1.99 -0.11
N PHE A 46 3.54 -1.86 0.81
CA PHE A 46 4.61 -0.86 0.70
C PHE A 46 5.54 -1.10 -0.49
N VAL A 47 5.50 -2.27 -1.12
CA VAL A 47 6.25 -2.56 -2.34
C VAL A 47 5.30 -2.53 -3.54
N LEU A 48 4.15 -3.19 -3.42
CA LEU A 48 3.22 -3.35 -4.54
C LEU A 48 2.58 -2.02 -4.97
N LEU A 49 2.06 -1.22 -4.03
CA LEU A 49 1.35 0.01 -4.38
C LEU A 49 2.25 1.10 -4.98
N PRO A 50 3.49 1.32 -4.49
CA PRO A 50 4.41 2.26 -5.14
C PRO A 50 4.81 1.83 -6.56
N ILE A 51 5.05 0.53 -6.79
CA ILE A 51 5.37 0.00 -8.11
C ILE A 51 4.19 0.19 -9.07
N ILE A 52 2.98 -0.13 -8.62
CA ILE A 52 1.75 0.10 -9.39
C ILE A 52 1.59 1.59 -9.68
N GLY A 53 1.77 2.45 -8.68
CA GLY A 53 1.69 3.90 -8.84
C GLY A 53 2.69 4.44 -9.86
N TYR A 54 3.95 3.97 -9.82
CA TYR A 54 4.98 4.34 -10.79
C TYR A 54 4.57 4.04 -12.23
N ILE A 55 4.01 2.84 -12.45
CA ILE A 55 3.63 2.35 -13.78
C ILE A 55 2.35 3.05 -14.26
N VAL A 56 1.35 3.19 -13.39
CA VAL A 56 0.00 3.64 -13.77
C VAL A 56 -0.10 5.16 -13.87
N ALA A 57 0.62 5.93 -13.04
CA ALA A 57 0.47 7.38 -13.00
C ALA A 57 0.70 8.10 -14.35
N PRO A 58 1.70 7.74 -15.18
CA PRO A 58 1.87 8.29 -16.53
C PRO A 58 0.66 8.08 -17.44
N TYR A 59 -0.03 6.94 -17.34
CA TYR A 59 -1.20 6.63 -18.18
C TYR A 59 -2.47 7.38 -17.74
N VAL A 60 -2.53 7.85 -16.50
CA VAL A 60 -3.71 8.51 -15.94
C VAL A 60 -3.59 10.03 -16.00
N VAL A 61 -2.43 10.56 -15.62
CA VAL A 61 -2.22 12.01 -15.47
C VAL A 61 -1.52 12.59 -16.72
N GLY A 62 -1.05 11.72 -17.61
CA GLY A 62 -0.13 12.09 -18.69
C GLY A 62 1.29 12.29 -18.17
N ASP A 63 2.27 12.09 -19.03
CA ASP A 63 3.68 12.42 -18.82
C ASP A 63 4.21 13.12 -20.08
#